data_AF-A0AAV2FNA8-F1
#
_entry.id   AF-A0AAV2FNA8-F1
#
_cell.length_a   1.000
_cell.length_b   1.000
_cell.length_c   1.000
_cell.angle_alpha   90.00
_cell.angle_beta   90.00
_cell.angle_gamma   90.00
#
_symmetry.space_group_name_H-M   'P 1'
#
loop_
_entity.id
_entity.type
_entity.pdbx_description
1 polymer ?
#
loop_
_entity_poly.entity_id
_entity_poly.type
_entity_poly.pdbx_seq_one_letter_code
_entity_poly.pdbx_strand_id
1 'polypeptide(L)'
;MAKLAIFFTLTLSLLPFLSHSFSPDTPTDRRILVLLDDFSLKSSHSIFFTSLKSRGFDLDFKLADDPKLALQRYGQYLYDGLILFAPSVERFGGALDVAAVLDFVDSGHDLIVAADTSASDLIKSVATECGVDFDEDPSAMVIDHQGYAVSDVDGDHTLIAADELIRSDVILGKTKIEAPVLFKGIAHSLNAANTLALKVLSGSPSAYSANPSAKLSSPPSLTGSAISLVSVVQARNNARIMISGSLDLFSNRYMKSSVQKAGIPSKYEKSGNEQFVTEVSKWLFHERGHLKAGNLRHLKVGETGEPAMYRIKDDLEFYVDIFEWSGNSWEPYVADDVQVQFYMMSPYVLKTLSTDKKGLYHTSFKVPDVYGVFQFKVEYQKLGYTSLSLSKQIPVRPFRHNEYERFIPTAFPYYGASFTTMAGFFIFSVVYLYNK
;
A
#
# COMPACT_ATOMS: atom_id res chain seq x y z
N MET A 1 33.84 44.40 -25.53
CA MET A 1 32.68 43.77 -26.19
C MET A 1 33.05 42.34 -26.55
N ALA A 2 32.12 41.40 -26.29
CA ALA A 2 32.14 39.96 -26.62
C ALA A 2 33.09 39.04 -25.82
N LYS A 3 32.77 38.78 -24.54
CA LYS A 3 33.03 37.49 -23.84
C LYS A 3 32.06 37.32 -22.66
N LEU A 4 30.75 37.31 -22.94
CA LEU A 4 29.72 37.09 -21.92
C LEU A 4 28.48 36.41 -22.53
N ALA A 5 28.62 35.19 -23.05
CA ALA A 5 27.49 34.46 -23.64
C ALA A 5 27.74 32.95 -23.78
N ILE A 6 28.20 32.21 -22.74
CA ILE A 6 28.30 30.73 -22.83
C ILE A 6 27.85 29.99 -21.54
N PHE A 7 27.32 30.64 -20.50
CA PHE A 7 27.02 29.95 -19.22
C PHE A 7 25.53 29.93 -18.82
N PHE A 8 24.62 29.68 -19.78
CA PHE A 8 23.18 29.66 -19.48
C PHE A 8 22.39 28.52 -20.14
N THR A 9 22.97 27.31 -20.27
CA THR A 9 22.24 26.17 -20.84
C THR A 9 22.64 24.80 -20.26
N LEU A 10 22.92 24.69 -18.96
CA LEU A 10 23.06 23.35 -18.35
C LEU A 10 22.64 23.29 -16.87
N THR A 11 21.50 23.89 -16.56
CA THR A 11 20.72 23.57 -15.34
C THR A 11 19.27 23.34 -15.74
N LEU A 12 19.06 22.46 -16.72
CA LEU A 12 17.77 21.77 -16.80
C LEU A 12 17.82 20.74 -15.67
N SER A 13 17.32 21.16 -14.52
CA SER A 13 16.93 20.30 -13.41
C SER A 13 16.39 18.98 -13.95
N LEU A 14 17.08 17.88 -13.67
CA LEU A 14 16.41 16.59 -13.50
C LEU A 14 15.43 16.79 -12.33
N LEU A 15 14.28 17.36 -12.63
CA LEU A 15 13.07 17.05 -11.88
C LEU A 15 12.86 15.56 -12.13
N PRO A 16 12.89 14.70 -11.10
CA PRO A 16 12.30 13.38 -11.30
C PRO A 16 10.87 13.66 -11.77
N PHE A 17 10.54 13.22 -12.99
CA PHE A 17 9.18 13.19 -13.48
C PHE A 17 8.43 12.20 -12.58
N LEU A 18 7.99 12.70 -11.44
CA LEU A 18 7.14 11.97 -10.52
C LEU A 18 5.76 11.93 -11.18
N SER A 19 5.48 10.87 -11.91
CA SER A 19 4.10 10.49 -12.27
C SER A 19 3.36 10.20 -10.97
N HIS A 20 2.70 11.22 -10.42
CA HIS A 20 1.77 11.05 -9.32
C HIS A 20 0.44 10.58 -9.91
N SER A 21 0.21 9.27 -9.94
CA SER A 21 -1.10 8.66 -10.22
C SER A 21 -2.21 9.20 -9.29
N PHE A 22 -1.82 9.69 -8.12
CA PHE A 22 -2.66 10.41 -7.17
C PHE A 22 -2.14 11.85 -7.01
N SER A 23 -2.81 12.82 -7.63
CA SER A 23 -2.59 14.23 -7.35
C SER A 23 -3.38 14.60 -6.09
N PRO A 24 -2.72 14.98 -4.98
CA PRO A 24 -3.43 15.45 -3.78
C PRO A 24 -4.17 16.78 -4.02
N ASP A 25 -3.83 17.50 -5.08
CA ASP A 25 -4.42 18.80 -5.43
C ASP A 25 -5.70 18.65 -6.28
N THR A 26 -5.84 17.56 -7.03
CA THR A 26 -7.03 17.23 -7.85
C THR A 26 -7.32 15.71 -7.84
N PRO A 27 -7.70 15.13 -6.68
CA PRO A 27 -7.85 13.69 -6.53
C PRO A 27 -9.09 13.09 -7.21
N THR A 28 -10.09 13.94 -7.53
CA THR A 28 -11.39 13.51 -8.08
C THR A 28 -11.51 13.62 -9.60
N ASP A 29 -10.63 14.36 -10.28
CA ASP A 29 -10.65 14.53 -11.75
C ASP A 29 -9.72 13.52 -12.42
N ARG A 30 -9.92 12.23 -12.08
CA ARG A 30 -9.11 11.12 -12.60
C ARG A 30 -9.78 10.51 -13.82
N ARG A 31 -8.96 10.25 -14.84
CA ARG A 31 -9.43 9.66 -16.10
C ARG A 31 -9.19 8.15 -16.10
N ILE A 32 -10.23 7.36 -16.25
CA ILE A 32 -10.17 5.91 -16.20
C ILE A 32 -10.48 5.35 -17.59
N LEU A 33 -9.58 4.50 -18.09
CA LEU A 33 -9.81 3.72 -19.29
C LEU A 33 -10.55 2.43 -18.95
N VAL A 34 -11.69 2.19 -19.59
CA VAL A 34 -12.46 0.96 -19.45
C VAL A 34 -12.39 0.18 -20.76
N LEU A 35 -11.76 -0.99 -20.71
CA LEU A 35 -11.73 -1.94 -21.82
C LEU A 35 -12.86 -2.95 -21.66
N LEU A 36 -13.64 -3.10 -22.72
CA LEU A 36 -14.77 -4.01 -22.80
C LEU A 36 -14.54 -5.03 -23.91
N ASP A 37 -15.00 -6.27 -23.71
CA ASP A 37 -15.15 -7.24 -24.80
C ASP A 37 -16.23 -6.80 -25.79
N ASP A 38 -17.38 -6.36 -25.26
CA ASP A 38 -18.51 -5.85 -26.05
C ASP A 38 -19.11 -4.61 -25.39
N PHE A 39 -19.59 -3.67 -26.21
CA PHE A 39 -20.26 -2.46 -25.74
C PHE A 39 -21.57 -2.75 -25.01
N SER A 40 -22.17 -3.93 -25.19
CA SER A 40 -23.33 -4.36 -24.39
C SER A 40 -23.04 -4.35 -22.89
N LEU A 41 -21.79 -4.60 -22.48
CA LEU A 41 -21.34 -4.56 -21.08
C LEU A 41 -21.58 -3.21 -20.42
N LYS A 42 -21.52 -2.11 -21.18
CA LYS A 42 -21.83 -0.76 -20.68
C LYS A 42 -23.25 -0.66 -20.14
N SER A 43 -24.19 -1.35 -20.77
CA SER A 43 -25.60 -1.38 -20.37
C SER A 43 -25.84 -2.36 -19.21
N SER A 44 -25.20 -3.54 -19.24
CA SER A 44 -25.39 -4.58 -18.23
C SER A 44 -24.68 -4.28 -16.91
N HIS A 45 -23.64 -3.43 -16.92
CA HIS A 45 -22.86 -3.01 -15.75
C HIS A 45 -23.06 -1.52 -15.42
N SER A 46 -24.15 -0.92 -15.89
CA SER A 46 -24.37 0.52 -15.79
C SER A 46 -24.46 1.05 -14.35
N ILE A 47 -24.91 0.25 -13.36
CA ILE A 47 -24.96 0.66 -11.94
C ILE A 47 -23.54 0.92 -11.41
N PHE A 48 -22.60 0.01 -11.69
CA PHE A 48 -21.20 0.16 -11.30
C PHE A 48 -20.56 1.41 -11.95
N PHE A 49 -20.71 1.55 -13.27
CA PHE A 49 -20.16 2.72 -13.97
C PHE A 49 -20.81 4.03 -13.57
N THR A 50 -22.11 4.03 -13.25
CA THR A 50 -22.81 5.22 -12.74
C THR A 50 -22.30 5.58 -11.35
N SER A 51 -22.03 4.60 -10.50
CA SER A 51 -21.41 4.81 -9.18
C SER A 51 -20.03 5.49 -9.31
N LEU A 52 -19.18 5.05 -10.25
CA LEU A 52 -17.90 5.72 -10.53
C LEU A 52 -18.10 7.15 -11.06
N LYS A 53 -18.97 7.36 -12.06
CA LYS A 53 -19.23 8.71 -12.61
C LYS A 53 -19.79 9.67 -11.57
N SER A 54 -20.67 9.20 -10.68
CA SER A 54 -21.24 10.02 -9.60
C SER A 54 -20.20 10.51 -8.59
N ARG A 55 -19.04 9.85 -8.52
CA ARG A 55 -17.91 10.22 -7.66
C ARG A 55 -16.89 11.15 -8.34
N GLY A 56 -17.08 11.48 -9.62
CA GLY A 56 -16.25 12.44 -10.35
C GLY A 56 -15.30 11.85 -11.38
N PHE A 57 -15.22 10.52 -11.51
CA PHE A 57 -14.33 9.87 -12.48
C PHE A 57 -14.80 10.03 -13.93
N ASP A 58 -13.89 10.44 -14.83
CA ASP A 58 -14.13 10.44 -16.28
C ASP A 58 -13.85 9.06 -16.86
N LEU A 59 -14.89 8.38 -17.37
CA LEU A 59 -14.79 7.03 -17.90
C LEU A 59 -14.75 7.05 -19.44
N ASP A 60 -13.61 6.65 -20.00
CA ASP A 60 -13.43 6.44 -21.44
C ASP A 60 -13.63 4.96 -21.77
N PHE A 61 -14.64 4.64 -22.59
CA PHE A 61 -14.98 3.25 -22.93
C PHE A 61 -14.43 2.90 -24.31
N LYS A 62 -13.61 1.85 -24.37
CA LYS A 62 -13.05 1.32 -25.62
C LYS A 62 -13.21 -0.20 -25.69
N LEU A 63 -13.20 -0.73 -26.90
CA LEU A 63 -13.09 -2.17 -27.11
C LEU A 63 -11.63 -2.60 -26.86
N ALA A 64 -11.44 -3.79 -26.30
CA ALA A 64 -10.12 -4.32 -26.03
C ALA A 64 -9.28 -4.50 -27.32
N ASP A 65 -9.94 -4.73 -28.46
CA ASP A 65 -9.31 -4.93 -29.78
C ASP A 65 -9.04 -3.65 -30.58
N ASP A 66 -9.33 -2.45 -30.02
CA ASP A 66 -9.19 -1.20 -30.77
C ASP A 66 -7.71 -0.93 -31.14
N PRO A 67 -7.36 -0.81 -32.44
CA PRO A 67 -5.98 -0.55 -32.87
C PRO A 67 -5.42 0.80 -32.41
N LYS A 68 -6.26 1.73 -31.94
CA LYS A 68 -5.84 3.06 -31.45
C LYS A 68 -5.55 3.09 -29.95
N LEU A 69 -5.59 1.94 -29.28
CA LEU A 69 -5.37 1.84 -27.85
C LEU A 69 -3.90 2.13 -27.50
N ALA A 70 -3.73 3.02 -26.52
CA ALA A 70 -2.44 3.37 -25.94
C ALA A 70 -2.68 3.93 -24.54
N LEU A 71 -1.92 3.45 -23.55
CA LEU A 71 -1.90 4.01 -22.20
C LEU A 71 -0.96 5.22 -22.09
N GLN A 72 0.12 5.20 -22.88
CA GLN A 72 1.17 6.20 -22.83
C GLN A 72 1.36 6.87 -24.20
N ARG A 73 1.58 8.18 -24.21
CA ARG A 73 2.03 8.94 -25.39
C ARG A 73 3.12 9.90 -24.98
N TYR A 74 4.24 9.90 -25.72
CA TYR A 74 5.39 10.77 -25.48
C TYR A 74 5.91 10.72 -24.03
N GLY A 75 5.90 9.54 -23.40
CA GLY A 75 6.38 9.35 -22.03
C GLY A 75 5.38 9.75 -20.93
N GLN A 76 4.18 10.23 -21.28
CA GLN A 76 3.13 10.58 -20.32
C GLN A 76 1.96 9.60 -20.40
N TYR A 77 1.43 9.21 -19.25
CA TYR A 77 0.21 8.41 -19.17
C TYR A 77 -1.02 9.28 -19.43
N LEU A 78 -1.94 8.74 -20.24
CA LEU A 78 -3.18 9.42 -20.64
C LEU A 78 -4.34 9.19 -19.66
N TYR A 79 -4.19 8.21 -18.78
CA TYR A 79 -5.20 7.71 -17.86
C TYR A 79 -4.54 7.45 -16.50
N ASP A 80 -5.31 7.58 -15.43
CA ASP A 80 -4.84 7.38 -14.05
C ASP A 80 -5.19 5.99 -13.51
N GLY A 81 -6.16 5.32 -14.13
CA GLY A 81 -6.57 3.97 -13.80
C GLY A 81 -7.08 3.19 -15.02
N LEU A 82 -7.04 1.86 -14.91
CA LEU A 82 -7.42 0.93 -15.96
C LEU A 82 -8.42 -0.10 -15.42
N ILE A 83 -9.50 -0.33 -16.16
CA ILE A 83 -10.50 -1.38 -15.88
C ILE A 83 -10.54 -2.33 -17.07
N LEU A 84 -10.22 -3.60 -16.83
CA LEU A 84 -10.24 -4.68 -17.80
C LEU A 84 -11.47 -5.55 -17.58
N PHE A 85 -12.57 -5.22 -18.28
CA PHE A 85 -13.80 -6.02 -18.36
C PHE A 85 -13.87 -6.70 -19.71
N ALA A 86 -12.76 -7.38 -20.04
CA ALA A 86 -12.53 -8.04 -21.31
C ALA A 86 -11.91 -9.41 -21.06
N PRO A 87 -12.63 -10.36 -20.43
CA PRO A 87 -12.06 -11.66 -20.08
C PRO A 87 -11.66 -12.49 -21.31
N SER A 88 -12.39 -12.40 -22.41
CA SER A 88 -12.19 -13.28 -23.58
C SER A 88 -11.14 -12.80 -24.57
N VAL A 89 -10.56 -11.62 -24.36
CA VAL A 89 -9.60 -11.02 -25.30
C VAL A 89 -8.27 -11.78 -25.36
N GLU A 90 -7.92 -12.32 -26.52
CA GLU A 90 -6.64 -13.02 -26.71
C GLU A 90 -5.46 -12.04 -26.88
N ARG A 91 -5.70 -10.86 -27.46
CA ARG A 91 -4.68 -9.84 -27.72
C ARG A 91 -5.28 -8.45 -27.61
N PHE A 92 -4.64 -7.57 -26.86
CA PHE A 92 -5.03 -6.16 -26.86
C PHE A 92 -4.73 -5.50 -28.22
N GLY A 93 -5.55 -4.52 -28.57
CA GLY A 93 -5.35 -3.67 -29.73
C GLY A 93 -4.25 -2.63 -29.52
N GLY A 94 -3.69 -2.15 -30.64
CA GLY A 94 -2.77 -1.03 -30.66
C GLY A 94 -1.40 -1.34 -30.05
N ALA A 95 -0.95 -0.47 -29.15
CA ALA A 95 0.35 -0.57 -28.47
C ALA A 95 0.23 -1.12 -27.05
N LEU A 96 -0.94 -1.64 -26.67
CA LEU A 96 -1.15 -2.24 -25.35
C LEU A 96 -0.71 -3.70 -25.39
N ASP A 97 0.12 -4.10 -24.43
CA ASP A 97 0.50 -5.48 -24.15
C ASP A 97 0.57 -5.71 -22.63
N VAL A 98 0.89 -6.94 -22.21
CA VAL A 98 1.03 -7.27 -20.79
C VAL A 98 2.07 -6.39 -20.12
N ALA A 99 3.23 -6.16 -20.78
CA ALA A 99 4.30 -5.35 -20.26
C ALA A 99 3.86 -3.90 -20.02
N ALA A 100 3.12 -3.29 -20.95
CA ALA A 100 2.60 -1.94 -20.81
C ALA A 100 1.58 -1.82 -19.67
N VAL A 101 0.78 -2.86 -19.40
CA VAL A 101 -0.13 -2.90 -18.23
C VAL A 101 0.67 -2.98 -16.93
N LEU A 102 1.76 -3.75 -16.90
CA LEU A 102 2.62 -3.84 -15.71
C LEU A 102 3.39 -2.54 -15.48
N ASP A 103 3.97 -1.94 -16.52
CA ASP A 103 4.64 -0.64 -16.46
C ASP A 103 3.69 0.46 -15.94
N PHE A 104 2.41 0.39 -16.33
CA PHE A 104 1.36 1.28 -15.84
C PHE A 104 1.15 1.13 -14.33
N VAL A 105 1.03 -0.10 -13.83
CA VAL A 105 0.93 -0.40 -12.39
C VAL A 105 2.20 0.01 -11.64
N ASP A 106 3.38 -0.27 -12.18
CA ASP A 106 4.69 0.10 -11.60
C ASP A 106 4.88 1.62 -11.52
N SER A 107 4.21 2.36 -12.40
CA SER A 107 4.18 3.83 -12.37
C SER A 107 3.22 4.41 -11.32
N GLY A 108 2.52 3.55 -10.57
CA GLY A 108 1.64 3.93 -9.45
C GLY A 108 0.15 3.93 -9.80
N HIS A 109 -0.24 3.47 -10.98
CA HIS A 109 -1.62 3.52 -11.45
C HIS A 109 -2.47 2.32 -11.01
N ASP A 110 -3.78 2.56 -10.85
CA ASP A 110 -4.70 1.58 -10.30
C ASP A 110 -5.30 0.67 -11.39
N LEU A 111 -5.54 -0.60 -11.05
CA LEU A 111 -5.98 -1.62 -12.00
C LEU A 111 -7.16 -2.45 -11.45
N ILE A 112 -8.21 -2.62 -12.23
CA ILE A 112 -9.26 -3.62 -11.99
C ILE A 112 -9.22 -4.64 -13.11
N VAL A 113 -9.13 -5.92 -12.76
CA VAL A 113 -9.25 -7.04 -13.69
C VAL A 113 -10.43 -7.89 -13.28
N ALA A 114 -11.38 -8.06 -14.21
CA ALA A 114 -12.47 -9.01 -14.04
C ALA A 114 -12.33 -10.12 -15.08
N ALA A 115 -12.15 -11.34 -14.58
CA ALA A 115 -12.14 -12.56 -15.35
C ALA A 115 -13.51 -13.26 -15.28
N ASP A 116 -13.71 -14.26 -16.12
CA ASP A 116 -14.79 -15.22 -16.02
C ASP A 116 -14.29 -16.58 -16.55
N THR A 117 -15.17 -17.52 -16.86
CA THR A 117 -14.75 -18.80 -17.46
C THR A 117 -14.21 -18.71 -18.87
N SER A 118 -14.43 -17.59 -19.57
CA SER A 118 -13.83 -17.33 -20.87
C SER A 118 -12.48 -16.60 -20.77
N ALA A 119 -11.91 -16.48 -19.55
CA ALA A 119 -10.62 -15.83 -19.33
C ALA A 119 -9.52 -16.38 -20.22
N SER A 120 -8.99 -15.52 -21.09
CA SER A 120 -7.88 -15.84 -21.98
C SER A 120 -6.55 -15.96 -21.23
N ASP A 121 -5.57 -16.60 -21.87
CA ASP A 121 -4.20 -16.70 -21.35
C ASP A 121 -3.57 -15.31 -21.11
N LEU A 122 -3.98 -14.29 -21.86
CA LEU A 122 -3.52 -12.91 -21.68
C LEU A 122 -3.97 -12.35 -20.32
N ILE A 123 -5.25 -12.47 -20.00
CA ILE A 123 -5.82 -11.97 -18.73
C ILE A 123 -5.27 -12.80 -17.55
N LYS A 124 -5.12 -14.11 -17.73
CA LYS A 124 -4.46 -14.97 -16.74
C LYS A 124 -3.01 -14.55 -16.50
N SER A 125 -2.26 -14.26 -17.55
CA SER A 125 -0.86 -13.79 -17.45
C SER A 125 -0.76 -12.47 -16.68
N VAL A 126 -1.63 -11.49 -16.97
CA VAL A 126 -1.66 -10.22 -16.23
C VAL A 126 -1.92 -10.46 -14.73
N ALA A 127 -2.83 -11.37 -14.39
CA ALA A 127 -3.13 -11.69 -13.00
C ALA A 127 -1.97 -12.44 -12.30
N THR A 128 -1.34 -13.40 -12.98
CA THR A 128 -0.18 -14.14 -12.47
C THR A 128 1.00 -13.22 -12.20
N GLU A 129 1.27 -12.24 -13.07
CA GLU A 129 2.30 -11.21 -12.85
C GLU A 129 1.97 -10.30 -11.65
N CYS A 130 0.68 -10.13 -11.33
CA CYS A 130 0.24 -9.47 -10.09
C CYS A 130 0.26 -10.39 -8.86
N GLY A 131 0.64 -11.66 -9.01
CA GLY A 131 0.74 -12.66 -7.92
C GLY A 131 -0.57 -13.37 -7.60
N VAL A 132 -1.48 -13.46 -8.57
CA VAL A 132 -2.77 -14.16 -8.47
C VAL A 132 -2.87 -15.22 -9.57
N ASP A 133 -2.99 -16.48 -9.17
CA ASP A 133 -3.01 -17.59 -10.11
C ASP A 133 -4.45 -18.11 -10.28
N PHE A 134 -5.01 -17.91 -11.48
CA PHE A 134 -6.28 -18.51 -11.87
C PHE A 134 -6.15 -20.02 -12.07
N ASP A 135 -7.29 -20.72 -12.03
CA ASP A 135 -7.29 -22.14 -12.37
C ASP A 135 -6.84 -22.37 -13.82
N GLU A 136 -6.09 -23.45 -14.04
CA GLU A 136 -5.51 -23.81 -15.32
C GLU A 136 -6.59 -24.34 -16.28
N ASP A 137 -7.60 -25.04 -15.74
CA ASP A 137 -8.70 -25.58 -16.55
C ASP A 137 -9.58 -24.43 -17.07
N PRO A 138 -9.68 -24.23 -18.41
CA PRO A 138 -10.47 -23.15 -19.00
C PRO A 138 -11.97 -23.29 -18.74
N SER A 139 -12.47 -24.48 -18.40
CA SER A 139 -13.88 -24.71 -18.10
C SER A 139 -14.17 -24.82 -16.60
N ALA A 140 -13.17 -24.59 -15.74
CA ALA A 140 -13.36 -24.68 -14.31
C ALA A 140 -14.18 -23.49 -13.77
N MET A 141 -15.16 -23.83 -12.94
CA MET A 141 -15.96 -22.90 -12.17
C MET A 141 -15.85 -23.23 -10.68
N VAL A 142 -16.07 -22.22 -9.84
CA VAL A 142 -16.28 -22.46 -8.41
C VAL A 142 -17.62 -23.16 -8.21
N ILE A 143 -17.60 -24.32 -7.56
CA ILE A 143 -18.78 -25.12 -7.23
C ILE A 143 -18.84 -25.27 -5.70
N ASP A 144 -20.03 -25.05 -5.12
CA ASP A 144 -20.28 -25.31 -3.71
C ASP A 144 -21.69 -25.85 -3.50
N HIS A 145 -21.80 -27.12 -3.10
CA HIS A 145 -23.11 -27.74 -2.87
C HIS A 145 -23.75 -27.38 -1.53
N GLN A 146 -23.08 -26.64 -0.65
CA GLN A 146 -23.62 -26.19 0.63
C GLN A 146 -23.88 -24.68 0.66
N GLY A 147 -22.96 -23.89 0.10
CA GLY A 147 -23.01 -22.43 0.11
C GLY A 147 -23.52 -21.76 -1.18
N TYR A 148 -24.28 -22.47 -2.02
CA TYR A 148 -24.85 -21.88 -3.23
C TYR A 148 -26.07 -20.98 -2.94
N ALA A 149 -26.35 -20.06 -3.86
CA ALA A 149 -27.57 -19.27 -3.86
C ALA A 149 -28.72 -20.06 -4.48
N VAL A 150 -29.83 -20.20 -3.76
CA VAL A 150 -31.02 -20.90 -4.26
C VAL A 150 -31.59 -20.12 -5.45
N SER A 151 -31.62 -20.77 -6.61
CA SER A 151 -32.18 -20.22 -7.84
C SER A 151 -32.97 -21.31 -8.57
N ASP A 152 -34.10 -20.95 -9.17
CA ASP A 152 -34.93 -21.88 -9.93
C ASP A 152 -34.31 -22.30 -11.28
N VAL A 153 -33.22 -21.63 -11.69
CA VAL A 153 -32.66 -21.70 -13.06
C VAL A 153 -31.34 -22.49 -13.12
N ASP A 154 -30.59 -22.56 -12.02
CA ASP A 154 -29.20 -23.06 -12.01
C ASP A 154 -29.09 -24.29 -11.09
N GLY A 155 -28.99 -25.48 -11.68
CA GLY A 155 -28.92 -26.76 -10.97
C GLY A 155 -27.50 -27.22 -10.63
N ASP A 156 -26.48 -26.59 -11.21
CA ASP A 156 -25.10 -27.05 -11.13
C ASP A 156 -24.37 -26.53 -9.88
N HIS A 157 -25.06 -25.77 -9.02
CA HIS A 157 -24.54 -25.16 -7.79
C HIS A 157 -23.29 -24.28 -8.03
N THR A 158 -23.24 -23.61 -9.19
CA THR A 158 -22.14 -22.71 -9.61
C THR A 158 -22.33 -21.26 -9.15
N LEU A 159 -23.56 -20.88 -8.78
CA LEU A 159 -23.86 -19.56 -8.23
C LEU A 159 -23.62 -19.57 -6.72
N ILE A 160 -22.52 -18.98 -6.28
CA ILE A 160 -22.07 -19.01 -4.89
C ILE A 160 -22.65 -17.82 -4.12
N ALA A 161 -23.19 -18.08 -2.92
CA ALA A 161 -23.57 -17.06 -1.95
C ALA A 161 -22.45 -16.92 -0.91
N ALA A 162 -21.47 -16.07 -1.22
CA ALA A 162 -20.26 -15.90 -0.42
C ALA A 162 -20.47 -14.91 0.74
N ASP A 163 -20.07 -15.33 1.94
CA ASP A 163 -20.16 -14.59 3.20
C ASP A 163 -18.80 -14.39 3.89
N GLU A 164 -17.76 -15.09 3.42
CA GLU A 164 -16.40 -15.00 4.00
C GLU A 164 -15.64 -13.78 3.44
N LEU A 165 -15.82 -12.64 4.12
CA LEU A 165 -15.23 -11.35 3.80
C LEU A 165 -14.00 -11.05 4.69
N ILE A 166 -13.05 -10.28 4.14
CA ILE A 166 -11.91 -9.78 4.91
C ILE A 166 -12.35 -8.89 6.07
N ARG A 167 -11.75 -9.07 7.24
CA ARG A 167 -12.00 -8.23 8.42
C ARG A 167 -11.15 -6.96 8.35
N SER A 168 -11.55 -6.02 7.50
CA SER A 168 -10.92 -4.70 7.40
C SER A 168 -11.92 -3.60 7.08
N ASP A 169 -12.17 -2.74 8.07
CA ASP A 169 -13.05 -1.57 7.93
C ASP A 169 -12.47 -0.54 6.94
N VAL A 170 -11.17 -0.58 6.67
CA VAL A 170 -10.50 0.31 5.73
C VAL A 170 -10.78 -0.09 4.29
N ILE A 171 -10.90 -1.40 4.00
CA ILE A 171 -11.16 -1.90 2.65
C ILE A 171 -12.68 -1.93 2.38
N LEU A 172 -13.47 -2.46 3.32
CA LEU A 172 -14.91 -2.69 3.13
C LEU A 172 -15.81 -1.61 3.76
N GLY A 173 -15.22 -0.66 4.49
CA GLY A 173 -15.96 0.39 5.19
C GLY A 173 -16.46 -0.03 6.56
N LYS A 174 -16.95 0.96 7.31
CA LYS A 174 -17.48 0.76 8.68
C LYS A 174 -18.82 0.03 8.70
N THR A 175 -19.60 0.15 7.62
CA THR A 175 -20.89 -0.50 7.48
C THR A 175 -20.67 -1.93 7.04
N LYS A 176 -21.03 -2.89 7.90
CA LYS A 176 -20.91 -4.32 7.57
C LYS A 176 -21.84 -4.69 6.42
N ILE A 177 -21.37 -5.59 5.57
CA ILE A 177 -22.17 -6.18 4.49
C ILE A 177 -22.94 -7.34 5.12
N GLU A 178 -24.24 -7.16 5.33
CA GLU A 178 -25.09 -8.17 6.00
C GLU A 178 -25.59 -9.25 5.05
N ALA A 179 -25.82 -8.90 3.78
CA ALA A 179 -26.30 -9.82 2.76
C ALA A 179 -25.11 -10.52 2.06
N PRO A 180 -25.20 -11.84 1.77
CA PRO A 180 -24.17 -12.54 1.00
C PRO A 180 -23.93 -11.91 -0.38
N VAL A 181 -22.68 -12.03 -0.85
CA VAL A 181 -22.26 -11.59 -2.19
C VAL A 181 -22.44 -12.76 -3.15
N LEU A 182 -23.17 -12.51 -4.24
CA LEU A 182 -23.35 -13.47 -5.32
C LEU A 182 -22.11 -13.46 -6.23
N PHE A 183 -21.57 -14.65 -6.47
CA PHE A 183 -20.39 -14.84 -7.31
C PHE A 183 -20.61 -16.03 -8.25
N LYS A 184 -20.23 -15.89 -9.52
CA LYS A 184 -20.20 -16.98 -10.50
C LYS A 184 -19.04 -16.75 -11.45
N GLY A 185 -18.08 -17.66 -11.47
CA GLY A 185 -16.89 -17.50 -12.30
C GLY A 185 -15.77 -18.46 -11.92
N ILE A 186 -14.56 -18.11 -12.35
CA ILE A 186 -13.34 -18.90 -12.16
C ILE A 186 -12.76 -18.69 -10.76
N ALA A 187 -12.18 -19.74 -10.19
CA ALA A 187 -11.44 -19.67 -8.94
C ALA A 187 -10.02 -19.14 -9.18
N HIS A 188 -9.47 -18.43 -8.21
CA HIS A 188 -8.04 -18.15 -8.17
C HIS A 188 -7.44 -18.37 -6.80
N SER A 189 -6.13 -18.50 -6.76
CA SER A 189 -5.36 -18.68 -5.54
C SER A 189 -4.29 -17.60 -5.40
N LEU A 190 -3.83 -17.44 -4.17
CA LEU A 190 -2.73 -16.53 -3.84
C LEU A 190 -1.56 -17.35 -3.33
N ASN A 191 -0.37 -16.99 -3.75
CA ASN A 191 0.85 -17.57 -3.20
C ASN A 191 1.02 -17.14 -1.73
N ALA A 192 1.15 -18.10 -0.82
CA ALA A 192 1.32 -17.85 0.61
C ALA A 192 2.59 -17.06 0.96
N ALA A 193 3.60 -17.07 0.08
CA ALA A 193 4.82 -16.27 0.24
C ALA A 193 4.62 -14.78 -0.10
N ASN A 194 3.55 -14.43 -0.84
CA ASN A 194 3.28 -13.06 -1.24
C ASN A 194 2.55 -12.31 -0.11
N THR A 195 3.22 -11.34 0.51
CA THR A 195 2.67 -10.51 1.58
C THR A 195 1.89 -9.29 1.08
N LEU A 196 1.94 -9.00 -0.23
CA LEU A 196 1.30 -7.83 -0.85
C LEU A 196 -0.11 -8.14 -1.35
N ALA A 197 -0.41 -9.42 -1.61
CA ALA A 197 -1.70 -9.89 -2.09
C ALA A 197 -2.57 -10.37 -0.92
N LEU A 198 -3.86 -10.03 -0.98
CA LEU A 198 -4.83 -10.29 0.08
C LEU A 198 -6.13 -10.82 -0.53
N LYS A 199 -6.78 -11.76 0.16
CA LYS A 199 -8.12 -12.24 -0.19
C LYS A 199 -9.15 -11.30 0.41
N VAL A 200 -9.99 -10.69 -0.42
CA VAL A 200 -11.09 -9.83 0.05
C VAL A 200 -12.36 -10.63 0.22
N LEU A 201 -12.65 -11.52 -0.75
CA LEU A 201 -13.76 -12.46 -0.72
C LEU A 201 -13.21 -13.86 -0.96
N SER A 202 -13.40 -14.75 0.02
CA SER A 202 -12.89 -16.12 -0.04
C SER A 202 -14.01 -17.13 -0.32
N GLY A 203 -13.64 -18.27 -0.91
CA GLY A 203 -14.55 -19.41 -1.04
C GLY A 203 -14.86 -20.03 0.33
N SER A 204 -16.01 -20.69 0.42
CA SER A 204 -16.36 -21.46 1.61
C SER A 204 -15.42 -22.66 1.79
N PRO A 205 -15.32 -23.25 3.00
CA PRO A 205 -14.52 -24.47 3.20
C PRO A 205 -14.99 -25.69 2.39
N SER A 206 -16.24 -25.69 1.91
CA SER A 206 -16.82 -26.76 1.08
C SER A 206 -16.71 -26.50 -0.43
N ALA A 207 -16.28 -25.30 -0.84
CA ALA A 207 -16.13 -24.96 -2.24
C ALA A 207 -14.95 -25.69 -2.89
N TYR A 208 -15.04 -25.97 -4.17
CA TYR A 208 -13.94 -26.50 -4.99
C TYR A 208 -14.04 -25.95 -6.42
N SER A 209 -12.92 -25.90 -7.12
CA SER A 209 -12.89 -25.48 -8.53
C SER A 209 -12.89 -26.71 -9.43
N ALA A 210 -13.86 -26.81 -10.34
CA ALA A 210 -13.95 -27.90 -11.30
C ALA A 210 -14.86 -27.56 -12.48
N ASN A 211 -14.75 -28.33 -13.57
CA ASN A 211 -15.70 -28.28 -14.67
C ASN A 211 -17.01 -28.98 -14.28
N PRO A 212 -18.17 -28.28 -14.25
CA PRO A 212 -19.45 -28.84 -13.81
C PRO A 212 -19.99 -29.94 -14.74
N SER A 213 -19.57 -29.93 -16.02
CA SER A 213 -20.01 -30.93 -17.02
C SER A 213 -19.14 -32.20 -17.03
N ALA A 214 -17.96 -32.16 -16.40
CA ALA A 214 -17.01 -33.26 -16.43
C ALA A 214 -17.04 -34.06 -15.12
N LYS A 215 -16.91 -35.39 -15.23
CA LYS A 215 -16.76 -36.23 -14.04
C LYS A 215 -15.36 -36.05 -13.45
N LEU A 216 -15.30 -35.69 -12.18
CA LEU A 216 -14.05 -35.51 -11.46
C LEU A 216 -13.34 -36.86 -11.25
N SER A 217 -12.18 -37.04 -11.88
CA SER A 217 -11.35 -38.26 -11.74
C SER A 217 -10.22 -38.12 -10.72
N SER A 218 -9.76 -36.88 -10.49
CA SER A 218 -8.68 -36.52 -9.57
C SER A 218 -9.14 -35.38 -8.65
N PRO A 219 -8.56 -35.23 -7.45
CA PRO A 219 -8.87 -34.08 -6.61
C PRO A 219 -8.59 -32.77 -7.38
N PRO A 220 -9.46 -31.76 -7.24
CA PRO A 220 -9.28 -30.50 -7.93
C PRO A 220 -8.08 -29.73 -7.36
N SER A 221 -7.48 -28.88 -8.20
CA SER A 221 -6.31 -28.05 -7.88
C SER A 221 -6.60 -27.13 -6.68
N LEU A 222 -7.76 -26.49 -6.70
CA LEU A 222 -8.19 -25.51 -5.69
C LEU A 222 -9.40 -26.03 -4.91
N THR A 223 -9.25 -26.09 -3.58
CA THR A 223 -10.28 -26.57 -2.65
C THR A 223 -10.37 -25.72 -1.38
N GLY A 224 -11.58 -25.63 -0.84
CA GLY A 224 -11.92 -24.97 0.40
C GLY A 224 -11.49 -23.50 0.46
N SER A 225 -11.01 -23.09 1.63
CA SER A 225 -10.56 -21.71 1.89
C SER A 225 -9.29 -21.29 1.13
N ALA A 226 -8.63 -22.22 0.42
CA ALA A 226 -7.55 -21.87 -0.49
C ALA A 226 -8.07 -21.04 -1.68
N ILE A 227 -9.33 -21.24 -2.08
CA ILE A 227 -10.00 -20.48 -3.13
C ILE A 227 -10.22 -19.03 -2.69
N SER A 228 -9.76 -18.11 -3.53
CA SER A 228 -10.11 -16.71 -3.49
C SER A 228 -11.03 -16.39 -4.66
N LEU A 229 -12.09 -15.63 -4.41
CA LEU A 229 -13.06 -15.19 -5.41
C LEU A 229 -12.73 -13.77 -5.88
N VAL A 230 -12.30 -12.94 -4.93
CA VAL A 230 -11.83 -11.57 -5.17
C VAL A 230 -10.59 -11.33 -4.33
N SER A 231 -9.51 -10.95 -5.00
CA SER A 231 -8.25 -10.59 -4.37
C SER A 231 -7.89 -9.15 -4.68
N VAL A 232 -7.14 -8.54 -3.77
CA VAL A 232 -6.53 -7.23 -3.97
C VAL A 232 -5.04 -7.33 -3.75
N VAL A 233 -4.30 -6.50 -4.47
CA VAL A 233 -2.85 -6.38 -4.33
C VAL A 233 -2.53 -4.92 -4.07
N GLN A 234 -1.70 -4.66 -3.07
CA GLN A 234 -1.12 -3.35 -2.84
C GLN A 234 0.37 -3.41 -3.15
N ALA A 235 0.78 -2.79 -4.24
CA ALA A 235 2.16 -2.76 -4.68
C ALA A 235 3.03 -1.86 -3.77
N ARG A 236 4.36 -1.99 -3.88
CA ARG A 236 5.32 -1.24 -3.04
C ARG A 236 5.32 0.27 -3.31
N ASN A 237 4.92 0.66 -4.51
CA ASN A 237 4.66 2.05 -4.90
C ASN A 237 3.27 2.54 -4.46
N ASN A 238 2.53 1.73 -3.68
CA ASN A 238 1.16 1.94 -3.23
C ASN A 238 0.08 1.87 -4.33
N ALA A 239 0.37 1.42 -5.56
CA ALA A 239 -0.66 1.13 -6.55
C ALA A 239 -1.61 0.03 -6.05
N ARG A 240 -2.91 0.17 -6.37
CA ARG A 240 -3.95 -0.77 -5.92
C ARG A 240 -4.53 -1.54 -7.09
N ILE A 241 -4.54 -2.85 -6.94
CA ILE A 241 -5.04 -3.77 -7.96
C ILE A 241 -6.17 -4.60 -7.35
N MET A 242 -7.27 -4.76 -8.08
CA MET A 242 -8.35 -5.69 -7.75
C MET A 242 -8.47 -6.72 -8.86
N ILE A 243 -8.43 -7.99 -8.50
CA ILE A 243 -8.60 -9.12 -9.41
C ILE A 243 -9.82 -9.92 -8.94
N SER A 244 -10.82 -10.02 -9.81
CA SER A 244 -12.03 -10.79 -9.58
C SER A 244 -12.14 -11.91 -10.60
N GLY A 245 -12.48 -13.11 -10.14
CA GLY A 245 -12.77 -14.24 -11.03
C GLY A 245 -14.16 -14.22 -11.66
N SER A 246 -14.94 -13.14 -11.47
CA SER A 246 -16.30 -13.02 -12.02
C SER A 246 -16.57 -11.62 -12.54
N LEU A 247 -16.81 -11.49 -13.85
CA LEU A 247 -17.35 -10.28 -14.46
C LEU A 247 -18.77 -9.99 -13.95
N ASP A 248 -19.58 -11.04 -13.80
CA ASP A 248 -20.96 -10.94 -13.32
C ASP A 248 -21.09 -10.35 -11.92
N LEU A 249 -20.03 -10.39 -11.10
CA LEU A 249 -19.96 -9.72 -9.80
C LEU A 249 -20.34 -8.23 -9.89
N PHE A 250 -19.94 -7.57 -10.99
CA PHE A 250 -20.16 -6.16 -11.26
C PHE A 250 -21.49 -5.89 -12.00
N SER A 251 -22.23 -6.93 -12.36
CA SER A 251 -23.43 -6.83 -13.19
C SER A 251 -24.63 -6.23 -12.45
N ASN A 252 -25.47 -5.51 -13.20
CA ASN A 252 -26.74 -4.98 -12.69
C ASN A 252 -27.67 -6.07 -12.20
N ARG A 253 -27.57 -7.27 -12.78
CA ARG A 253 -28.38 -8.44 -12.41
C ARG A 253 -28.07 -8.84 -10.97
N TYR A 254 -26.80 -9.04 -10.64
CA TYR A 254 -26.41 -9.49 -9.30
C TYR A 254 -26.60 -8.40 -8.27
N MET A 255 -26.36 -7.12 -8.61
CA MET A 255 -26.61 -6.00 -7.70
C MET A 255 -28.08 -5.80 -7.32
N LYS A 256 -29.03 -6.25 -8.15
CA LYS A 256 -30.48 -6.12 -7.91
C LYS A 256 -31.16 -7.41 -7.46
N SER A 257 -30.52 -8.56 -7.60
CA SER A 257 -31.13 -9.83 -7.26
C SER A 257 -31.22 -10.04 -5.75
N SER A 258 -32.31 -10.67 -5.31
CA SER A 258 -32.41 -11.22 -3.95
C SER A 258 -31.48 -12.41 -3.78
N VAL A 259 -30.95 -12.60 -2.58
CA VAL A 259 -30.08 -13.74 -2.25
C VAL A 259 -30.66 -14.55 -1.08
N GLN A 260 -30.68 -15.87 -1.26
CA GLN A 260 -30.96 -16.84 -0.22
C GLN A 260 -29.91 -17.94 -0.31
N LYS A 261 -29.13 -18.10 0.76
CA LYS A 261 -28.09 -19.14 0.85
C LYS A 261 -28.73 -20.48 1.17
N ALA A 262 -28.33 -21.53 0.47
CA ALA A 262 -28.82 -22.87 0.73
C ALA A 262 -28.58 -23.28 2.20
N GLY A 263 -29.58 -23.92 2.82
CA GLY A 263 -29.53 -24.30 4.23
C GLY A 263 -29.80 -23.18 5.24
N ILE A 264 -29.91 -21.91 4.81
CA ILE A 264 -30.25 -20.78 5.68
C ILE A 264 -31.64 -20.22 5.32
N PRO A 265 -32.56 -20.05 6.29
CA PRO A 265 -33.91 -19.54 6.01
C PRO A 265 -33.96 -18.03 5.77
N SER A 266 -32.90 -17.28 6.04
CA SER A 266 -32.85 -15.83 5.80
C SER A 266 -32.74 -15.54 4.31
N LYS A 267 -33.73 -14.80 3.81
CA LYS A 267 -33.76 -14.27 2.45
C LYS A 267 -33.56 -12.77 2.52
N TYR A 268 -32.57 -12.28 1.76
CA TYR A 268 -32.31 -10.86 1.63
C TYR A 268 -32.91 -10.37 0.32
N GLU A 269 -33.64 -9.26 0.35
CA GLU A 269 -34.27 -8.69 -0.85
C GLU A 269 -33.25 -8.25 -1.90
N LYS A 270 -32.06 -7.85 -1.44
CA LYS A 270 -30.94 -7.39 -2.27
C LYS A 270 -29.65 -8.05 -1.81
N SER A 271 -28.83 -8.46 -2.77
CA SER A 271 -27.49 -9.00 -2.51
C SER A 271 -26.53 -7.95 -1.97
N GLY A 272 -25.42 -8.42 -1.37
CA GLY A 272 -24.33 -7.55 -0.91
C GLY A 272 -23.46 -6.96 -2.02
N ASN A 273 -23.68 -7.33 -3.30
CA ASN A 273 -22.78 -7.02 -4.42
C ASN A 273 -22.55 -5.52 -4.63
N GLU A 274 -23.62 -4.71 -4.60
CA GLU A 274 -23.51 -3.28 -4.85
C GLU A 274 -22.67 -2.58 -3.77
N GLN A 275 -22.91 -2.92 -2.50
CA GLN A 275 -22.14 -2.39 -1.38
C GLN A 275 -20.70 -2.88 -1.44
N PHE A 276 -20.48 -4.18 -1.67
CA PHE A 276 -19.16 -4.78 -1.76
C PHE A 276 -18.29 -4.12 -2.84
N VAL A 277 -18.77 -4.08 -4.08
CA VAL A 277 -18.03 -3.51 -5.21
C VAL A 277 -17.81 -2.01 -5.01
N THR A 278 -18.79 -1.29 -4.46
CA THR A 278 -18.65 0.14 -4.18
C THR A 278 -17.56 0.40 -3.15
N GLU A 279 -17.56 -0.32 -2.02
CA GLU A 279 -16.57 -0.11 -0.96
C GLU A 279 -15.16 -0.52 -1.38
N VAL A 280 -15.01 -1.65 -2.09
CA VAL A 280 -13.71 -2.07 -2.63
C VAL A 280 -13.19 -1.08 -3.68
N SER A 281 -14.06 -0.54 -4.55
CA SER A 281 -13.65 0.46 -5.53
C SER A 281 -13.22 1.79 -4.91
N LYS A 282 -13.86 2.23 -3.80
CA LYS A 282 -13.41 3.41 -3.03
C LYS A 282 -12.00 3.20 -2.48
N TRP A 283 -11.74 2.00 -1.94
CA TRP A 283 -10.41 1.65 -1.50
C TRP A 283 -9.43 1.63 -2.68
N LEU A 284 -9.77 0.99 -3.80
CA LEU A 284 -8.89 0.90 -4.96
C LEU A 284 -8.46 2.29 -5.49
N PHE A 285 -9.40 3.19 -5.74
CA PHE A 285 -9.11 4.51 -6.33
C PHE A 285 -8.63 5.57 -5.32
N HIS A 286 -8.02 5.14 -4.21
CA HIS A 286 -7.46 6.01 -3.17
C HIS A 286 -8.45 6.96 -2.48
N GLU A 287 -9.76 6.69 -2.51
CA GLU A 287 -10.74 7.49 -1.76
C GLU A 287 -10.68 7.21 -0.24
N ARG A 288 -10.09 6.08 0.16
CA ARG A 288 -9.96 5.66 1.58
C ARG A 288 -8.62 5.00 1.85
N GLY A 289 -8.16 5.10 3.11
CA GLY A 289 -6.99 4.38 3.59
C GLY A 289 -5.70 4.88 2.94
N HIS A 290 -5.69 6.13 2.48
CA HIS A 290 -4.50 6.76 1.91
C HIS A 290 -3.89 7.66 2.97
N LEU A 291 -2.68 7.32 3.40
CA LEU A 291 -1.90 8.03 4.41
C LEU A 291 -0.82 8.87 3.75
N LYS A 292 -0.63 10.07 4.28
CA LYS A 292 0.47 10.96 3.93
C LYS A 292 1.21 11.33 5.20
N ALA A 293 2.50 11.05 5.21
CA ALA A 293 3.39 11.50 6.27
C ALA A 293 4.32 12.60 5.75
N GLY A 294 4.55 13.62 6.56
CA GLY A 294 5.34 14.79 6.17
C GLY A 294 5.95 15.51 7.36
N ASN A 295 6.73 16.54 7.05
CA ASN A 295 7.29 17.47 8.04
C ASN A 295 8.01 16.76 9.22
N LEU A 296 8.87 15.81 8.88
CA LEU A 296 9.70 15.11 9.85
C LEU A 296 10.71 16.09 10.45
N ARG A 297 10.57 16.33 11.75
CA ARG A 297 11.40 17.25 12.53
C ARG A 297 12.10 16.53 13.65
N HIS A 298 13.34 16.89 13.92
CA HIS A 298 14.08 16.39 15.09
C HIS A 298 14.87 17.52 15.73
N LEU A 299 14.84 17.56 17.05
CA LEU A 299 15.44 18.62 17.85
C LEU A 299 16.28 17.99 18.96
N LYS A 300 17.26 18.75 19.44
CA LYS A 300 17.87 18.46 20.73
C LYS A 300 16.99 19.09 21.82
N VAL A 301 16.81 18.42 22.95
CA VAL A 301 15.98 18.93 24.04
C VAL A 301 16.49 20.33 24.46
N GLY A 302 15.60 21.33 24.39
CA GLY A 302 15.91 22.73 24.73
C GLY A 302 16.40 23.60 23.56
N GLU A 303 16.55 23.05 22.36
CA GLU A 303 16.89 23.78 21.13
C GLU A 303 15.68 23.89 20.19
N THR A 304 15.60 24.99 19.44
CA THR A 304 14.50 25.27 18.49
C THR A 304 14.84 24.89 17.04
N GLY A 305 16.11 24.70 16.72
CA GLY A 305 16.59 24.37 15.37
C GLY A 305 17.01 22.92 15.24
N GLU A 306 16.89 22.36 14.03
CA GLU A 306 17.39 21.02 13.75
C GLU A 306 18.93 21.00 13.81
N PRO A 307 19.53 20.16 14.66
CA PRO A 307 20.98 20.07 14.75
C PRO A 307 21.54 19.33 13.53
N ALA A 308 22.71 19.77 13.03
CA ALA A 308 23.41 19.09 11.94
C ALA A 308 24.01 17.74 12.35
N MET A 309 24.27 17.54 13.65
CA MET A 309 24.81 16.31 14.21
C MET A 309 24.42 16.18 15.68
N TYR A 310 24.25 14.95 16.17
CA TYR A 310 24.09 14.66 17.60
C TYR A 310 25.40 14.19 18.22
N ARG A 311 25.51 14.31 19.54
CA ARG A 311 26.54 13.62 20.31
C ARG A 311 25.95 12.38 20.97
N ILE A 312 26.79 11.38 21.24
CA ILE A 312 26.41 10.24 22.08
C ILE A 312 25.79 10.74 23.40
N LYS A 313 24.74 10.05 23.87
CA LYS A 313 24.02 10.38 25.10
C LYS A 313 23.29 11.73 25.14
N ASP A 314 23.21 12.46 24.02
CA ASP A 314 22.34 13.64 23.95
C ASP A 314 20.86 13.22 24.01
N ASP A 315 20.04 14.06 24.63
CA ASP A 315 18.59 13.90 24.67
C ASP A 315 17.97 14.57 23.43
N LEU A 316 17.13 13.82 22.70
CA LEU A 316 16.52 14.25 21.46
C LEU A 316 15.00 14.14 21.50
N GLU A 317 14.35 15.01 20.73
CA GLU A 317 12.91 14.99 20.46
C GLU A 317 12.68 14.78 18.97
N PHE A 318 11.74 13.91 18.62
CA PHE A 318 11.38 13.56 17.26
C PHE A 318 9.90 13.84 17.03
N TYR A 319 9.57 14.38 15.86
CA TYR A 319 8.23 14.76 15.45
C TYR A 319 7.97 14.34 14.00
N VAL A 320 6.75 13.88 13.70
CA VAL A 320 6.29 13.62 12.34
C VAL A 320 4.80 13.88 12.24
N ASP A 321 4.37 14.49 11.13
CA ASP A 321 2.95 14.76 10.88
C ASP A 321 2.39 13.64 9.99
N ILE A 322 1.28 13.03 10.37
CA ILE A 322 0.60 11.98 9.60
C ILE A 322 -0.87 12.33 9.41
N PHE A 323 -1.31 12.31 8.17
CA PHE A 323 -2.68 12.61 7.75
C PHE A 323 -3.27 11.45 6.95
N GLU A 324 -4.57 11.26 7.05
CA GLU A 324 -5.36 10.33 6.26
C GLU A 324 -6.27 11.11 5.30
N TRP A 325 -6.41 10.59 4.08
CA TRP A 325 -7.37 11.10 3.12
C TRP A 325 -8.75 10.48 3.36
N SER A 326 -9.76 11.33 3.62
CA SER A 326 -11.15 10.90 3.85
C SER A 326 -12.00 10.82 2.59
N GLY A 327 -11.41 11.06 1.41
CA GLY A 327 -12.09 11.16 0.12
C GLY A 327 -12.25 12.59 -0.37
N ASN A 328 -12.39 13.54 0.56
CA ASN A 328 -12.58 14.97 0.27
C ASN A 328 -11.50 15.87 0.86
N SER A 329 -10.93 15.50 2.01
CA SER A 329 -9.93 16.32 2.71
C SER A 329 -8.90 15.48 3.46
N TRP A 330 -7.75 16.08 3.73
CA TRP A 330 -6.73 15.52 4.62
C TRP A 330 -7.14 15.74 6.08
N GLU A 331 -7.37 14.65 6.79
CA GLU A 331 -7.71 14.65 8.21
C GLU A 331 -6.55 14.11 9.04
N PRO A 332 -6.38 14.56 10.30
CA PRO A 332 -5.39 14.00 11.22
C PRO A 332 -5.53 12.48 11.39
N TYR A 333 -4.45 11.75 11.15
CA TYR A 333 -4.41 10.32 11.45
C TYR A 333 -4.17 10.11 12.95
N VAL A 334 -5.00 9.28 13.58
CA VAL A 334 -4.89 8.98 15.02
C VAL A 334 -4.80 7.47 15.21
N ALA A 335 -3.62 7.04 15.66
CA ALA A 335 -3.28 5.65 15.93
C ALA A 335 -2.25 5.59 17.07
N ASP A 336 -2.22 4.46 17.77
CA ASP A 336 -1.38 4.18 18.93
C ASP A 336 -0.19 3.25 18.61
N ASP A 337 -0.11 2.75 17.38
CA ASP A 337 0.83 1.71 16.95
C ASP A 337 1.96 2.25 16.04
N VAL A 338 2.06 3.56 15.84
CA VAL A 338 3.12 4.17 15.03
C VAL A 338 4.45 4.16 15.80
N GLN A 339 5.52 3.66 15.18
CA GLN A 339 6.84 3.53 15.80
C GLN A 339 7.93 4.26 15.01
N VAL A 340 8.91 4.81 15.73
CA VAL A 340 10.16 5.31 15.16
C VAL A 340 11.31 4.39 15.55
N GLN A 341 12.18 4.17 14.57
CA GLN A 341 13.42 3.43 14.70
C GLN A 341 14.60 4.39 14.59
N PHE A 342 15.52 4.33 15.54
CA PHE A 342 16.85 4.93 15.41
C PHE A 342 17.81 3.85 14.91
N TYR A 343 18.05 3.85 13.61
CA TYR A 343 18.59 2.72 12.86
C TYR A 343 20.01 3.01 12.35
N MET A 344 20.88 2.01 12.34
CA MET A 344 22.19 2.07 11.66
C MET A 344 22.40 0.83 10.80
N MET A 345 22.66 -0.32 11.44
CA MET A 345 22.61 -1.67 10.83
C MET A 345 21.45 -2.50 11.43
N SER A 346 21.05 -2.14 12.64
CA SER A 346 19.90 -2.67 13.39
C SER A 346 19.23 -1.50 14.14
N PRO A 347 17.96 -1.65 14.55
CA PRO A 347 17.30 -0.63 15.36
C PRO A 347 17.91 -0.61 16.77
N TYR A 348 18.65 0.45 17.12
CA TYR A 348 19.20 0.64 18.46
C TYR A 348 18.14 1.14 19.44
N VAL A 349 17.22 1.96 18.94
CA VAL A 349 16.06 2.44 19.68
C VAL A 349 14.83 2.18 18.83
N LEU A 350 13.84 1.51 19.41
CA LEU A 350 12.50 1.36 18.85
C LEU A 350 11.54 1.95 19.88
N LYS A 351 10.81 3.00 19.50
CA LYS A 351 9.82 3.63 20.38
C LYS A 351 8.52 3.90 19.65
N THR A 352 7.42 3.63 20.33
CA THR A 352 6.08 4.06 19.92
C THR A 352 5.95 5.58 20.09
N LEU A 353 5.35 6.23 19.10
CA LEU A 353 5.11 7.67 19.08
C LEU A 353 3.82 8.00 19.82
N SER A 354 3.84 9.10 20.58
CA SER A 354 2.65 9.67 21.21
C SER A 354 1.97 10.65 20.24
N THR A 355 0.65 10.65 20.21
CA THR A 355 -0.15 11.54 19.32
C THR A 355 -0.84 12.65 20.11
N ASP A 356 -0.92 13.84 19.52
CA ASP A 356 -1.69 14.98 20.03
C ASP A 356 -3.15 15.01 19.54
N LYS A 357 -3.57 13.97 18.80
CA LYS A 357 -4.86 13.86 18.09
C LYS A 357 -5.11 14.91 17.01
N LYS A 358 -4.13 15.75 16.69
CA LYS A 358 -4.15 16.73 15.58
C LYS A 358 -3.24 16.31 14.43
N GLY A 359 -2.70 15.08 14.49
CA GLY A 359 -1.89 14.47 13.44
C GLY A 359 -0.39 14.56 13.70
N LEU A 360 0.02 15.23 14.78
CA LEU A 360 1.42 15.32 15.18
C LEU A 360 1.75 14.14 16.10
N TYR A 361 2.71 13.34 15.63
CA TYR A 361 3.31 12.27 16.39
C TYR A 361 4.66 12.70 16.93
N HIS A 362 4.93 12.42 18.21
CA HIS A 362 6.16 12.83 18.86
C HIS A 362 6.70 11.78 19.83
N THR A 363 8.00 11.80 20.05
CA THR A 363 8.65 11.02 21.11
C THR A 363 9.97 11.67 21.52
N SER A 364 10.46 11.32 22.71
CA SER A 364 11.78 11.73 23.19
C SER A 364 12.59 10.53 23.63
N PHE A 365 13.88 10.52 23.30
CA PHE A 365 14.81 9.48 23.73
C PHE A 365 16.25 9.97 23.75
N LYS A 366 17.11 9.16 24.37
CA LYS A 366 18.55 9.44 24.45
C LYS A 366 19.29 8.71 23.32
N VAL A 367 20.22 9.42 22.68
CA VAL A 367 21.10 8.86 21.65
C VAL A 367 21.96 7.74 22.28
N PRO A 368 22.10 6.57 21.63
CA PRO A 368 22.90 5.45 22.15
C PRO A 368 24.39 5.81 22.29
N ASP A 369 25.10 5.01 23.08
CA ASP A 369 26.55 5.15 23.31
C ASP A 369 27.41 4.55 22.18
N VAL A 370 26.93 4.71 20.94
CA VAL A 370 27.61 4.27 19.73
C VAL A 370 27.56 5.42 18.74
N TYR A 371 28.71 5.79 18.19
CA TYR A 371 28.82 6.85 17.19
C TYR A 371 28.81 6.24 15.78
N GLY A 372 28.42 7.04 14.79
CA GLY A 372 28.23 6.58 13.42
C GLY A 372 27.16 7.40 12.69
N VAL A 373 26.74 6.93 11.53
CA VAL A 373 25.63 7.54 10.78
C VAL A 373 24.36 6.76 11.09
N PHE A 374 23.46 7.40 11.83
CA PHE A 374 22.15 6.84 12.15
C PHE A 374 21.09 7.37 11.20
N GLN A 375 19.93 6.75 11.22
CA GLN A 375 18.75 7.16 10.47
C GLN A 375 17.54 7.13 11.40
N PHE A 376 16.77 8.21 11.42
CA PHE A 376 15.39 8.15 11.89
C PHE A 376 14.57 7.45 10.82
N LYS A 377 13.99 6.31 11.14
CA LYS A 377 13.22 5.49 10.21
C LYS A 377 11.83 5.27 10.77
N VAL A 378 10.80 5.65 10.01
CA VAL A 378 9.39 5.41 10.33
C VAL A 378 8.84 4.54 9.20
N GLU A 379 8.62 3.27 9.52
CA GLU A 379 7.97 2.31 8.63
C GLU A 379 6.60 1.96 9.21
N TYR A 380 5.55 2.27 8.47
CA TYR A 380 4.19 1.96 8.86
C TYR A 380 3.52 1.14 7.75
N GLN A 381 3.25 -0.12 8.06
CA GLN A 381 2.57 -1.07 7.18
C GLN A 381 1.40 -1.66 7.93
N LYS A 382 0.18 -1.28 7.54
CA LYS A 382 -1.06 -1.72 8.17
C LYS A 382 -2.07 -2.14 7.11
N LEU A 383 -2.83 -3.19 7.40
CA LEU A 383 -3.79 -3.76 6.47
C LEU A 383 -4.78 -2.69 5.96
N GLY A 384 -4.84 -2.51 4.65
CA GLY A 384 -5.73 -1.55 3.98
C GLY A 384 -5.21 -0.11 3.91
N TYR A 385 -4.15 0.24 4.64
CA TYR A 385 -3.55 1.58 4.56
C TYR A 385 -2.36 1.60 3.58
N THR A 386 -2.10 2.75 2.96
CA THR A 386 -0.86 2.94 2.20
C THR A 386 0.37 2.76 3.10
N SER A 387 1.41 2.18 2.53
CA SER A 387 2.67 2.00 3.23
C SER A 387 3.41 3.35 3.34
N LEU A 388 3.87 3.66 4.54
CA LEU A 388 4.70 4.84 4.80
C LEU A 388 6.13 4.37 5.06
N SER A 389 7.09 4.95 4.33
CA SER A 389 8.51 4.75 4.55
C SER A 389 9.20 6.10 4.53
N LEU A 390 9.50 6.62 5.72
CA LEU A 390 10.26 7.85 5.90
C LEU A 390 11.61 7.53 6.51
N SER A 391 12.66 8.12 5.95
CA SER A 391 14.01 8.02 6.51
C SER A 391 14.71 9.38 6.48
N LYS A 392 15.39 9.72 7.57
CA LYS A 392 16.27 10.91 7.64
C LYS A 392 17.57 10.54 8.32
N GLN A 393 18.67 10.71 7.60
CA GLN A 393 20.01 10.37 8.10
C GLN A 393 20.55 11.47 9.02
N ILE A 394 21.22 11.09 10.10
CA ILE A 394 21.87 12.01 11.02
C ILE A 394 23.18 11.40 11.56
N PRO A 395 24.30 12.14 11.51
CA PRO A 395 25.53 11.68 12.12
C PRO A 395 25.50 11.87 13.65
N VAL A 396 25.98 10.86 14.35
CA VAL A 396 26.23 10.86 15.79
C VAL A 396 27.73 10.82 16.02
N ARG A 397 28.27 11.82 16.71
CA ARG A 397 29.69 11.92 17.04
C ARG A 397 29.99 11.52 18.49
N PRO A 398 31.23 11.08 18.78
CA PRO A 398 31.69 10.92 20.15
C PRO A 398 31.89 12.28 20.85
N PHE A 399 32.21 12.23 22.14
CA PHE A 399 32.66 13.40 22.91
C PHE A 399 33.90 14.02 22.27
N ARG A 400 33.92 15.35 22.18
CA ARG A 400 35.16 16.10 21.87
C ARG A 400 36.07 16.10 23.10
N HIS A 401 37.37 16.30 22.88
CA HIS A 401 38.37 16.39 23.95
C HIS A 401 38.04 17.43 25.05
N ASN A 402 37.26 18.47 24.73
CA ASN A 402 36.84 19.52 25.65
C ASN A 402 35.48 19.26 26.34
N GLU A 403 34.80 18.17 26.02
CA GLU A 403 33.48 17.81 26.56
C GLU A 403 33.54 16.73 27.63
N TYR A 404 34.71 16.13 27.86
CA TYR A 404 34.92 15.23 28.98
C TYR A 404 34.87 15.99 30.30
N GLU A 405 34.35 15.33 31.32
CA GLU A 405 34.34 15.85 32.69
C GLU A 405 35.77 16.15 33.15
N ARG A 406 35.96 17.31 33.78
CA ARG A 406 37.25 17.77 34.31
C ARG A 406 37.14 17.93 35.81
N PHE A 407 38.26 17.81 36.51
CA PHE A 407 38.35 17.92 37.96
C PHE A 407 37.52 16.85 38.68
N ILE A 408 37.65 15.60 38.23
CA ILE A 408 36.94 14.48 38.83
C ILE A 408 37.43 14.26 40.28
N PRO A 409 36.53 14.09 41.27
CA PRO A 409 36.92 13.95 42.68
C PRO A 409 37.86 12.77 42.95
N THR A 410 37.70 11.69 42.19
CA THR A 410 38.55 10.49 42.26
C THR A 410 39.99 10.75 41.83
N ALA A 411 40.26 11.82 41.07
CA ALA A 411 41.59 12.18 40.62
C ALA A 411 42.26 13.29 41.46
N PHE A 412 41.63 13.77 42.53
CA PHE A 412 42.25 14.75 43.44
C PHE A 412 43.62 14.35 43.98
N PRO A 413 43.91 13.07 44.32
CA PRO A 413 45.25 12.67 44.71
C PRO A 413 46.32 12.95 43.64
N TYR A 414 46.01 12.75 42.35
CA TYR A 414 46.94 12.99 41.25
C TYR A 414 47.14 14.49 40.98
N TYR A 415 46.06 15.28 41.06
CA TYR A 415 46.14 16.73 40.95
C TYR A 415 46.99 17.30 42.09
N GLY A 416 46.73 16.85 43.32
CA GLY A 416 47.51 17.22 44.50
C GLY A 416 48.99 16.86 44.36
N ALA A 417 49.31 15.62 43.95
CA ALA A 417 50.69 15.16 43.74
C ALA A 417 51.46 16.01 42.72
N SER A 418 50.79 16.45 41.66
CA SER A 418 51.40 17.31 40.64
C SER A 418 51.78 18.67 41.22
N PHE A 419 50.86 19.31 41.94
CA PHE A 419 51.12 20.61 42.58
C PHE A 419 52.13 20.52 43.71
N THR A 420 52.13 19.44 44.52
CA THR A 420 53.13 19.24 45.58
C THR A 420 54.52 19.03 45.01
N THR A 421 54.64 18.33 43.88
CA THR A 421 55.94 18.15 43.18
C THR A 421 56.46 19.48 42.64
N MET A 422 55.60 20.31 42.04
CA MET A 422 55.97 21.66 41.59
C MET A 422 56.44 22.55 42.74
N ALA A 423 55.70 22.56 43.86
CA ALA A 423 56.08 23.31 45.06
C ALA A 423 57.39 22.79 45.66
N GLY A 424 57.55 21.47 45.74
CA GLY A 424 58.77 20.82 46.22
C GLY A 424 59.99 21.16 45.35
N PHE A 425 59.85 21.14 44.02
CA PHE A 425 60.93 21.52 43.10
C PHE A 425 61.28 23.01 43.22
N PHE A 426 60.29 23.88 43.42
CA PHE A 426 60.53 25.31 43.65
C PHE A 426 61.31 25.55 44.95
N ILE A 427 60.88 24.94 46.06
CA ILE A 427 61.58 25.02 47.35
C ILE A 427 62.99 24.44 47.23
N PHE A 428 63.12 23.27 46.60
CA PHE A 428 64.42 22.63 46.36
C PHE A 428 65.35 23.56 45.57
N SER A 429 64.86 24.20 44.51
CA SER A 429 65.67 25.12 43.70
C SER A 429 66.18 26.31 44.51
N VAL A 430 65.32 26.91 45.35
CA VAL A 430 65.71 28.02 46.24
C VAL A 430 66.74 27.55 47.26
N VAL A 431 66.48 26.43 47.95
CA VAL A 431 67.40 25.92 48.97
C VAL A 431 68.73 25.54 48.33
N TYR A 432 68.73 24.84 47.21
CA TYR A 432 69.93 24.37 46.52
C TYR A 432 70.81 25.53 46.03
N LEU A 433 70.22 26.59 45.46
CA LEU A 433 70.96 27.74 44.93
C LEU A 433 71.53 28.65 46.02
N TYR A 434 70.82 28.81 47.15
CA TYR A 434 71.22 29.71 48.24
C TYR A 434 71.83 28.96 49.43
N ASN A 435 72.13 27.67 49.28
CA ASN A 435 72.88 26.93 50.28
C ASN A 435 74.36 27.37 50.24
N LYS A 436 74.95 27.59 51.41
CA LYS A 436 76.32 28.08 51.56
C LYS A 436 77.35 26.96 51.58
#